data_AF-A0A1G3D0Q0-F1
#
_entry.id   AF-A0A1G3D0Q0-F1
#
_cell.length_a   1.000
_cell.length_b   1.000
_cell.length_c   1.000
_cell.angle_alpha   90.00
_cell.angle_beta   90.00
_cell.angle_gamma   90.00
#
_symmetry.space_group_name_H-M   'P 1'
#
loop_
_entity.id
_entity.type
_entity.pdbx_description
1 polymer ?
#
loop_
_entity_poly.entity_id
_entity_poly.type
_entity_poly.pdbx_seq_one_letter_code
_entity_poly.pdbx_strand_id
1 'polypeptide(L)'
;MTEEIQGPSAAVAFDKAGNPTKAGLGFAKSQGVDIKDLQIKKTLKGEYCFAIKKIEGHETLHVLPDLLPAIIKNISFPKSMKWKGSDLFFARPIRSLLALFGDQVVPIELNGIKADRFIFGHPFLSGKKIEISEADWELYKKLLKQEGVVVDMTERRETLRTKITQLMTPYGATIDDEELLDEVTNLVEYPNAIECCFDEEFLDIPADVIETSMKEHQRYFPIKKKKEKLLNKFIAVLNRNESNADTAIQGNERVLKARLSDARFFWKEDRKTPLIKRVEDLKNLAFLEKLGNYHDRTNRILKL
;
A
#
# COMPACT_ATOMS: atom_id res chain seq x y z
N MET A 1 -30.35 -0.56 -15.13
CA MET A 1 -30.26 0.90 -14.87
C MET A 1 -30.97 1.63 -16.00
N THR A 2 -31.65 2.73 -15.72
CA THR A 2 -32.33 3.52 -16.76
C THR A 2 -31.56 4.83 -16.95
N GLU A 3 -30.96 5.01 -18.12
CA GLU A 3 -30.28 6.25 -18.48
C GLU A 3 -31.21 7.10 -19.35
N GLU A 4 -31.38 8.36 -18.96
CA GLU A 4 -32.18 9.33 -19.71
C GLU A 4 -31.27 10.37 -20.36
N ILE A 5 -31.24 10.37 -21.69
CA ILE A 5 -30.40 11.29 -22.45
C ILE A 5 -31.29 12.33 -23.10
N GLN A 6 -31.10 13.59 -22.74
CA GLN A 6 -31.83 14.71 -23.32
C GLN A 6 -31.34 14.99 -24.75
N GLY A 7 -32.28 15.00 -25.69
CA GLY A 7 -32.06 15.31 -27.08
C GLY A 7 -32.50 16.73 -27.46
N PRO A 8 -32.80 16.98 -28.75
CA PRO A 8 -33.33 18.27 -29.20
C PRO A 8 -34.73 18.55 -28.64
N SER A 9 -35.18 19.80 -28.74
CA SER A 9 -36.54 20.16 -28.35
C SER A 9 -37.57 19.40 -29.19
N ALA A 10 -38.75 19.14 -28.64
CA ALA A 10 -39.81 18.39 -29.31
C ALA A 10 -40.20 19.01 -30.66
N ALA A 11 -40.23 20.35 -30.73
CA ALA A 11 -40.51 21.11 -31.94
C ALA A 11 -39.41 21.04 -33.01
N VAL A 12 -38.19 20.63 -32.63
CA VAL A 12 -37.08 20.40 -33.57
C VAL A 12 -37.03 18.93 -33.98
N ALA A 13 -37.40 18.01 -33.09
CA ALA A 13 -37.41 16.57 -33.34
C ALA A 13 -38.61 16.09 -34.17
N PHE A 14 -39.75 16.76 -34.04
CA PHE A 14 -41.00 16.45 -34.75
C PHE A 14 -41.55 17.69 -35.45
N ASP A 15 -42.09 17.52 -36.65
CA ASP A 15 -42.74 18.60 -37.39
C ASP A 15 -44.16 18.89 -36.85
N LYS A 16 -44.83 19.90 -37.41
CA LYS A 16 -46.19 20.30 -37.00
C LYS A 16 -47.26 19.23 -37.25
N ALA A 17 -46.97 18.22 -38.09
CA ALA A 17 -47.85 17.08 -38.36
C ALA A 17 -47.49 15.86 -37.50
N GLY A 18 -46.50 15.98 -36.60
CA GLY A 18 -46.03 14.90 -35.73
C GLY A 18 -45.05 13.93 -36.40
N ASN A 19 -44.59 14.21 -37.62
CA ASN A 19 -43.61 13.35 -38.29
C ASN A 19 -42.20 13.64 -37.78
N PRO A 20 -41.34 12.61 -37.63
CA PRO A 20 -39.95 12.82 -37.24
C PRO A 20 -39.17 13.63 -38.26
N THR A 21 -38.45 14.64 -37.79
CA THR A 21 -37.51 15.40 -38.62
C THR A 21 -36.17 14.69 -38.73
N LYS A 22 -35.27 15.20 -39.58
CA LYS A 22 -33.87 14.72 -39.65
C LYS A 22 -33.16 14.81 -38.29
N ALA A 23 -33.48 15.81 -37.47
CA ALA A 23 -32.88 15.98 -36.16
C ALA A 23 -33.38 14.93 -35.16
N GLY A 24 -34.69 14.61 -35.18
CA GLY A 24 -35.27 13.54 -34.37
C GLY A 24 -34.69 12.17 -34.75
N LEU A 25 -34.68 11.85 -36.06
CA LEU A 25 -34.15 10.58 -36.58
C LEU A 25 -32.64 10.43 -36.30
N GLY A 26 -31.88 11.51 -36.47
CA GLY A 26 -30.45 11.53 -36.16
C GLY A 26 -30.16 11.31 -34.68
N PHE A 27 -30.94 11.95 -33.79
CA PHE A 27 -30.84 11.75 -32.35
C PHE A 27 -31.17 10.31 -31.95
N ALA A 28 -32.33 9.78 -32.36
CA ALA A 28 -32.73 8.40 -32.09
C ALA A 28 -31.65 7.39 -32.56
N LYS A 29 -31.14 7.57 -33.79
CA LYS A 29 -30.06 6.73 -34.34
C LYS A 29 -28.76 6.82 -33.52
N SER A 30 -28.34 8.03 -33.14
CA SER A 30 -27.15 8.23 -32.29
C SER A 30 -27.26 7.55 -30.93
N GLN A 31 -28.49 7.41 -30.44
CA GLN A 31 -28.78 6.77 -29.17
C GLN A 31 -29.10 5.27 -29.30
N GLY A 32 -29.21 4.75 -30.53
CA GLY A 32 -29.52 3.34 -30.76
C GLY A 32 -30.93 2.94 -30.32
N VAL A 33 -31.87 3.89 -30.31
CA VAL A 33 -33.29 3.67 -29.97
C VAL A 33 -34.18 3.95 -31.19
N ASP A 34 -35.35 3.33 -31.28
CA ASP A 34 -36.32 3.68 -32.31
C ASP A 34 -36.84 5.11 -32.07
N ILE A 35 -37.12 5.84 -33.14
CA ILE A 35 -37.69 7.18 -33.08
C ILE A 35 -39.04 7.22 -32.35
N LYS A 36 -39.79 6.10 -32.41
CA LYS A 36 -41.06 5.92 -31.72
C LYS A 36 -40.91 5.75 -30.21
N ASP A 37 -39.73 5.34 -29.74
CA ASP A 37 -39.44 5.10 -28.32
C ASP A 37 -38.91 6.36 -27.60
N LEU A 38 -38.74 7.46 -28.33
CA LEU A 38 -38.40 8.75 -27.72
C LEU A 38 -39.55 9.27 -26.87
N GLN A 39 -39.24 9.68 -25.63
CA GLN A 39 -40.22 10.29 -24.74
C GLN A 39 -40.11 11.81 -24.79
N ILE A 40 -41.24 12.50 -24.91
CA ILE A 40 -41.28 13.95 -24.77
C ILE A 40 -41.55 14.28 -23.31
N LYS A 41 -40.64 15.05 -22.69
CA LYS A 41 -40.80 15.52 -21.30
C LYS A 41 -40.78 17.04 -21.24
N LYS A 42 -41.62 17.61 -20.38
CA LYS A 42 -41.61 19.04 -20.05
C LYS A 42 -40.47 19.32 -19.08
N THR A 43 -39.57 20.21 -19.49
CA THR A 43 -38.49 20.75 -18.66
C THR A 43 -38.75 22.24 -18.39
N LEU A 44 -37.98 22.85 -17.48
CA LEU A 44 -38.03 24.30 -17.23
C LEU A 44 -37.71 25.14 -18.48
N LYS A 45 -37.08 24.55 -19.50
CA LYS A 45 -36.71 25.20 -20.77
C LYS A 45 -37.64 24.83 -21.94
N GLY A 46 -38.76 24.14 -21.67
CA GLY A 46 -39.72 23.69 -22.69
C GLY A 46 -39.77 22.16 -22.85
N GLU A 47 -40.46 21.69 -23.89
CA GLU A 47 -40.60 20.27 -24.21
C GLU A 47 -39.39 19.74 -24.99
N TYR A 48 -38.76 18.68 -24.49
CA TYR A 48 -37.59 18.04 -25.09
C TYR A 48 -37.81 16.54 -25.27
N CYS A 49 -37.17 15.98 -26.29
CA CYS A 49 -37.13 14.54 -26.51
C CYS A 49 -36.06 13.90 -25.63
N PHE A 50 -36.35 12.72 -25.09
CA PHE A 50 -35.46 11.93 -24.27
C PHE A 50 -35.37 10.53 -24.83
N ALA A 51 -34.15 10.04 -25.02
CA ALA A 51 -33.91 8.63 -25.25
C ALA A 51 -33.80 7.94 -23.88
N ILE A 52 -34.67 6.96 -23.63
CA ILE A 52 -34.62 6.16 -22.41
C ILE A 52 -33.94 4.84 -22.75
N LYS A 53 -32.71 4.67 -22.28
CA LYS A 53 -31.98 3.42 -22.44
C LYS A 53 -32.13 2.58 -21.19
N LYS A 54 -32.76 1.43 -21.32
CA LYS A 54 -32.75 0.41 -20.28
C LYS A 54 -31.50 -0.44 -20.49
N ILE A 55 -30.52 -0.25 -19.62
CA ILE A 55 -29.36 -1.14 -19.55
C ILE A 55 -29.81 -2.35 -18.74
N GLU A 56 -29.95 -3.49 -19.43
CA GLU A 56 -30.23 -4.77 -18.78
C GLU A 56 -29.07 -5.14 -17.84
N GLY A 57 -29.42 -5.61 -16.65
CA GLY A 57 -28.42 -6.13 -15.74
C GLY A 57 -27.92 -7.49 -16.24
N HIS A 58 -26.62 -7.72 -16.12
CA HIS A 58 -26.06 -9.05 -16.29
C HIS A 58 -25.94 -9.73 -14.93
N GLU A 59 -25.97 -11.06 -14.91
CA GLU A 59 -25.64 -11.82 -13.70
C GLU A 59 -24.22 -11.46 -13.26
N THR A 60 -24.04 -11.19 -11.96
CA THR A 60 -22.76 -10.74 -11.40
C THR A 60 -21.61 -11.69 -11.77
N LEU A 61 -21.86 -13.00 -11.78
CA LEU A 61 -20.88 -14.02 -12.16
C LEU A 61 -20.42 -13.95 -13.62
N HIS A 62 -21.17 -13.31 -14.52
CA HIS A 62 -20.72 -13.08 -15.88
C HIS A 62 -19.88 -11.81 -16.02
N VAL A 63 -19.93 -10.90 -15.06
CA VAL A 63 -19.21 -9.61 -15.10
C VAL A 63 -17.88 -9.69 -14.34
N LEU A 64 -17.86 -10.40 -13.19
CA LEU A 64 -16.68 -10.51 -12.34
C LEU A 64 -15.43 -11.10 -13.02
N PRO A 65 -15.53 -12.09 -13.93
CA PRO A 65 -14.35 -12.66 -14.60
C PRO A 65 -13.54 -11.65 -15.43
N ASP A 66 -14.19 -10.63 -15.99
CA ASP A 66 -13.50 -9.57 -16.73
C ASP A 66 -13.05 -8.43 -15.80
N LEU A 67 -13.91 -8.07 -14.84
CA LEU A 67 -13.69 -6.93 -13.96
C LEU A 67 -12.51 -7.14 -13.00
N LEU A 68 -12.44 -8.31 -12.34
CA LEU A 68 -11.45 -8.55 -11.29
C LEU A 68 -10.01 -8.59 -11.84
N PRO A 69 -9.70 -9.27 -12.96
CA PRO A 69 -8.41 -9.15 -13.63
C PRO A 69 -8.04 -7.71 -14.02
N ALA A 70 -9.00 -6.94 -14.52
CA ALA A 70 -8.76 -5.54 -14.89
C ALA A 70 -8.40 -4.70 -13.66
N ILE A 71 -9.07 -4.89 -12.52
CA ILE A 71 -8.72 -4.23 -11.26
C ILE A 71 -7.29 -4.59 -10.85
N ILE A 72 -6.95 -5.88 -10.83
CA ILE A 72 -5.63 -6.36 -10.40
C ILE A 72 -4.50 -5.79 -11.29
N LYS A 73 -4.71 -5.73 -12.60
CA LYS A 73 -3.74 -5.18 -13.56
C LYS A 73 -3.55 -3.66 -13.44
N ASN A 74 -4.51 -2.94 -12.88
CA ASN A 74 -4.48 -1.49 -12.73
C ASN A 74 -3.96 -1.02 -11.36
N ILE A 75 -3.57 -1.94 -10.47
CA ILE A 75 -2.93 -1.56 -9.21
C ILE A 75 -1.53 -1.01 -9.49
N SER A 76 -1.31 0.25 -9.15
CA SER A 76 -0.01 0.93 -9.32
C SER A 76 0.91 0.66 -8.15
N PHE A 77 2.17 0.36 -8.44
CA PHE A 77 3.21 0.14 -7.44
C PHE A 77 4.44 1.00 -7.77
N PRO A 78 5.11 1.62 -6.76
CA PRO A 78 6.36 2.35 -6.98
C PRO A 78 7.48 1.47 -7.59
N LYS A 79 7.46 0.18 -7.27
CA LYS A 79 8.32 -0.85 -7.85
C LYS A 79 7.47 -2.07 -8.20
N SER A 80 7.49 -2.48 -9.46
CA SER A 80 6.78 -3.66 -9.95
C SER A 80 7.74 -4.68 -10.55
N MET A 81 7.34 -5.95 -10.54
CA MET A 81 8.02 -7.04 -11.20
C MET A 81 7.24 -7.42 -12.46
N LYS A 82 7.93 -7.61 -13.58
CA LYS A 82 7.34 -8.17 -14.81
C LYS A 82 7.43 -9.68 -14.79
N TRP A 83 6.31 -10.37 -15.01
CA TRP A 83 6.34 -11.83 -15.18
C TRP A 83 6.90 -12.23 -16.54
N LYS A 84 7.81 -13.20 -16.53
CA LYS A 84 8.34 -13.81 -17.75
C LYS A 84 7.21 -14.40 -18.59
N GLY A 85 7.12 -13.98 -19.86
CA GLY A 85 6.11 -14.48 -20.81
C GLY A 85 4.73 -13.83 -20.71
N SER A 86 4.59 -12.73 -19.96
CA SER A 86 3.32 -11.99 -19.85
C SER A 86 3.55 -10.49 -19.74
N ASP A 87 2.48 -9.70 -19.89
CA ASP A 87 2.48 -8.27 -19.60
C ASP A 87 1.88 -7.91 -18.23
N LEU A 88 1.82 -8.88 -17.31
CA LEU A 88 1.40 -8.61 -15.93
C LEU A 88 2.56 -7.99 -15.14
N PHE A 89 2.26 -6.84 -14.54
CA PHE A 89 3.11 -6.17 -13.56
C PHE A 89 2.44 -6.22 -12.19
N PHE A 90 3.17 -6.62 -11.16
CA PHE A 90 2.67 -6.63 -9.78
C PHE A 90 3.82 -6.46 -8.79
N ALA A 91 3.53 -6.10 -7.54
CA ALA A 91 4.58 -5.88 -6.53
C ALA A 91 5.42 -7.13 -6.26
N ARG A 92 4.81 -8.32 -6.31
CA ARG A 92 5.44 -9.62 -6.01
C ARG A 92 4.78 -10.75 -6.80
N PRO A 93 5.42 -11.94 -6.92
CA PRO A 93 4.76 -13.08 -7.51
C PRO A 93 3.49 -13.50 -6.74
N ILE A 94 2.33 -13.43 -7.41
CA ILE A 94 1.07 -14.03 -6.95
C ILE A 94 1.25 -15.54 -6.87
N ARG A 95 0.82 -16.13 -5.75
CA ARG A 95 0.93 -17.58 -5.48
C ARG A 95 -0.40 -18.31 -5.57
N SER A 96 -1.49 -17.62 -5.27
CA SER A 96 -2.85 -18.16 -5.28
C SER A 96 -3.86 -17.04 -5.47
N LEU A 97 -5.05 -17.39 -5.96
CA LEU A 97 -6.18 -16.49 -6.09
C LEU A 97 -7.39 -17.14 -5.41
N LEU A 98 -8.00 -16.42 -4.46
CA LEU A 98 -9.28 -16.77 -3.86
C LEU A 98 -10.31 -15.77 -4.39
N ALA A 99 -11.31 -16.25 -5.12
CA ALA A 99 -12.39 -15.40 -5.63
C ALA A 99 -13.73 -16.14 -5.57
N LEU A 100 -14.61 -15.68 -4.68
CA LEU A 100 -15.91 -16.27 -4.42
C LEU A 100 -17.02 -15.22 -4.59
N PHE A 101 -18.17 -15.65 -5.08
CA PHE A 101 -19.43 -14.90 -5.08
C PHE A 101 -20.51 -15.80 -4.48
N GLY A 102 -20.91 -15.51 -3.23
CA GLY A 102 -21.62 -16.51 -2.43
C GLY A 102 -20.75 -17.74 -2.23
N ASP A 103 -21.28 -18.93 -2.52
CA ASP A 103 -20.59 -20.22 -2.48
C ASP A 103 -19.93 -20.62 -3.81
N GLN A 104 -20.04 -19.77 -4.84
CA GLN A 104 -19.58 -20.05 -6.20
C GLN A 104 -18.19 -19.45 -6.44
N VAL A 105 -17.30 -20.25 -7.03
CA VAL A 105 -15.98 -19.78 -7.46
C VAL A 105 -16.14 -18.92 -8.71
N VAL A 106 -15.56 -17.72 -8.69
CA VAL A 106 -15.54 -16.85 -9.86
C VAL A 106 -14.43 -17.34 -10.81
N PRO A 107 -14.72 -17.67 -12.08
CA PRO A 107 -13.76 -18.27 -13.00
C PRO A 107 -12.76 -17.23 -13.53
N ILE A 108 -11.78 -16.89 -12.69
CA ILE A 108 -10.72 -15.94 -13.01
C ILE A 108 -9.41 -16.68 -13.24
N GLU A 109 -8.64 -16.25 -14.22
CA GLU A 109 -7.27 -16.68 -14.42
C GLU A 109 -6.34 -15.48 -14.62
N LEU A 110 -5.22 -15.47 -13.90
CA LEU A 110 -4.13 -14.51 -14.11
C LEU A 110 -2.84 -15.28 -14.32
N ASN A 111 -2.26 -15.14 -15.53
CA ASN A 111 -0.97 -15.72 -15.85
C ASN A 111 -0.84 -17.23 -15.52
N GLY A 112 -1.87 -18.02 -15.83
CA GLY A 112 -1.90 -19.45 -15.54
C GLY A 112 -2.30 -19.81 -14.11
N ILE A 113 -2.51 -18.82 -13.23
CA ILE A 113 -3.02 -19.03 -11.88
C ILE A 113 -4.53 -18.87 -11.91
N LYS A 114 -5.24 -19.98 -11.68
CA LYS A 114 -6.71 -19.99 -11.59
C LYS A 114 -7.16 -19.63 -10.19
N ALA A 115 -8.22 -18.85 -10.09
CA ALA A 115 -8.93 -18.66 -8.84
C ALA A 115 -9.59 -19.96 -8.40
N ASP A 116 -9.57 -20.19 -7.10
CA ASP A 116 -10.17 -21.34 -6.45
C ASP A 116 -10.74 -20.91 -5.09
N ARG A 117 -11.39 -21.82 -4.37
CA ARG A 117 -11.91 -21.61 -3.02
C ARG A 117 -10.87 -21.78 -1.91
N PHE A 118 -9.60 -21.95 -2.27
CA PHE A 118 -8.56 -22.26 -1.31
C PHE A 118 -7.61 -21.09 -1.08
N ILE A 119 -7.20 -20.96 0.17
CA ILE A 119 -6.14 -20.05 0.60
C ILE A 119 -5.14 -20.81 1.48
N PHE A 120 -4.08 -20.15 1.92
CA PHE A 120 -3.05 -20.74 2.76
C PHE A 120 -2.98 -20.01 4.10
N GLY A 121 -2.81 -20.77 5.18
CA GLY A 121 -2.45 -20.25 6.48
C GLY A 121 -1.03 -19.70 6.50
N HIS A 122 -0.62 -19.16 7.65
CA HIS A 122 0.65 -18.47 7.76
C HIS A 122 1.83 -19.41 7.43
N PRO A 123 2.77 -19.03 6.53
CA PRO A 123 3.76 -19.96 5.97
C PRO A 123 4.64 -20.67 6.99
N PHE A 124 4.87 -20.04 8.15
CA PHE A 124 5.76 -20.57 9.18
C PHE A 124 5.03 -21.11 10.41
N LEU A 125 3.76 -20.76 10.61
CA LEU A 125 2.99 -21.16 11.79
C LEU A 125 2.00 -22.28 11.47
N SER A 126 1.55 -22.36 10.22
CA SER A 126 0.60 -23.36 9.74
C SER A 126 1.07 -24.00 8.44
N GLY A 127 1.20 -23.20 7.38
CA GLY A 127 1.45 -23.69 6.02
C GLY A 127 0.33 -24.54 5.42
N LYS A 128 -0.82 -24.68 6.10
CA LYS A 128 -1.94 -25.49 5.62
C LYS A 128 -2.72 -24.78 4.52
N LYS A 129 -3.25 -25.58 3.59
CA LYS A 129 -4.25 -25.15 2.62
C LYS A 129 -5.64 -25.20 3.29
N ILE A 130 -6.38 -24.09 3.22
CA ILE A 130 -7.66 -23.86 3.88
C ILE A 130 -8.72 -23.71 2.80
N GLU A 131 -9.84 -24.42 2.93
CA GLU A 131 -11.01 -24.23 2.07
C GLU A 131 -11.93 -23.14 2.66
N ILE A 132 -12.35 -22.20 1.83
CA ILE A 132 -13.35 -21.19 2.17
C ILE A 132 -14.65 -21.57 1.44
N SER A 133 -15.67 -21.96 2.19
CA SER A 133 -16.91 -22.50 1.61
C SER A 133 -17.75 -21.44 0.89
N GLU A 134 -17.71 -20.20 1.38
CA GLU A 134 -18.51 -19.07 0.86
C GLU A 134 -17.81 -17.73 1.11
N ALA A 135 -18.24 -16.71 0.38
CA ALA A 135 -17.79 -15.33 0.49
C ALA A 135 -18.31 -14.64 1.77
N ASP A 136 -17.99 -15.20 2.94
CA ASP A 136 -18.33 -14.65 4.25
C ASP A 136 -17.08 -14.14 4.98
N TRP A 137 -17.14 -12.88 5.40
CA TRP A 137 -16.02 -12.18 6.03
C TRP A 137 -15.64 -12.75 7.41
N GLU A 138 -16.64 -13.13 8.21
CA GLU A 138 -16.39 -13.62 9.57
C GLU A 138 -15.82 -15.04 9.54
N LEU A 139 -16.33 -15.88 8.65
CA LEU A 139 -15.79 -17.21 8.36
C LEU A 139 -14.34 -17.10 7.86
N TYR A 140 -14.08 -16.25 6.87
CA TYR A 140 -12.74 -16.04 6.30
C TYR A 140 -11.73 -15.63 7.37
N LYS A 141 -12.05 -14.61 8.17
CA LYS A 141 -11.21 -14.17 9.29
C LYS A 141 -10.98 -15.29 10.30
N LYS A 142 -12.04 -15.99 10.71
CA LYS A 142 -11.96 -17.04 11.73
C LYS A 142 -11.05 -18.19 11.29
N LEU A 143 -11.22 -18.69 10.07
CA LEU A 143 -10.43 -19.81 9.54
C LEU A 143 -8.95 -19.43 9.39
N LEU A 144 -8.66 -18.24 8.86
CA LEU A 144 -7.28 -17.77 8.74
C LEU A 144 -6.62 -17.51 10.10
N LYS A 145 -7.36 -16.98 11.07
CA LYS A 145 -6.85 -16.75 12.42
C LYS A 145 -6.47 -18.05 13.12
N GLN A 146 -7.25 -19.12 12.93
CA GLN A 146 -6.91 -20.47 13.42
C GLN A 146 -5.60 -21.00 12.85
N GLU A 147 -5.24 -20.55 11.65
CA GLU A 147 -4.02 -20.94 10.94
C GLU A 147 -2.95 -19.84 10.96
N GLY A 148 -3.02 -18.94 11.95
CA GLY A 148 -1.97 -17.96 12.26
C GLY A 148 -1.96 -16.71 11.39
N VAL A 149 -3.06 -16.34 10.76
CA VAL A 149 -3.18 -15.10 9.96
C VAL A 149 -4.28 -14.21 10.52
N VAL A 150 -3.91 -13.03 11.01
CA VAL A 150 -4.85 -11.99 11.44
C VAL A 150 -5.10 -11.06 10.25
N VAL A 151 -6.22 -11.25 9.57
CA VAL A 151 -6.53 -10.50 8.33
C VAL A 151 -6.86 -9.04 8.63
N ASP A 152 -7.67 -8.80 9.66
CA ASP A 152 -8.15 -7.46 10.01
C ASP A 152 -6.97 -6.57 10.42
N MET A 153 -6.80 -5.48 9.69
CA MET A 153 -5.70 -4.54 9.91
C MET A 153 -5.84 -3.82 11.24
N THR A 154 -7.07 -3.49 11.65
CA THR A 154 -7.35 -2.83 12.93
C THR A 154 -6.99 -3.75 14.08
N GLU A 155 -7.39 -5.03 13.98
CA GLU A 155 -7.04 -6.04 14.98
C GLU A 155 -5.51 -6.23 15.08
N ARG A 156 -4.81 -6.32 13.93
CA ARG A 156 -3.35 -6.42 13.91
C ARG A 156 -2.69 -5.24 14.58
N ARG A 157 -3.13 -4.03 14.23
CA ARG A 157 -2.59 -2.77 14.74
C ARG A 157 -2.74 -2.65 16.24
N GLU A 158 -3.94 -2.91 16.76
CA GLU A 158 -4.22 -2.81 18.20
C GLU A 158 -3.47 -3.89 18.99
N THR A 159 -3.33 -5.09 18.41
CA THR A 159 -2.52 -6.17 19.01
C THR A 159 -1.05 -5.75 19.12
N LEU A 160 -0.47 -5.20 18.04
CA LEU A 160 0.91 -4.69 18.07
C LEU A 160 1.07 -3.52 19.05
N ARG A 161 0.18 -2.51 18.99
CA ARG A 161 0.21 -1.38 19.92
C ARG A 161 0.21 -1.83 21.36
N THR A 162 -0.70 -2.74 21.71
CA THR A 162 -0.83 -3.26 23.07
C THR A 162 0.46 -3.95 23.50
N LYS A 163 0.99 -4.86 22.68
CA LYS A 163 2.24 -5.57 22.97
C LYS A 163 3.44 -4.63 23.11
N ILE A 164 3.62 -3.71 22.16
CA ILE A 164 4.73 -2.74 22.18
C ILE A 164 4.62 -1.85 23.42
N THR A 165 3.42 -1.34 23.73
CA THR A 165 3.20 -0.49 24.91
C THR A 165 3.49 -1.24 26.21
N GLN A 166 3.09 -2.52 26.30
CA GLN A 166 3.41 -3.37 27.46
C GLN A 166 4.92 -3.53 27.64
N LEU A 167 5.68 -3.77 26.56
CA LEU A 167 7.14 -3.88 26.59
C LEU A 167 7.82 -2.52 26.93
N MET A 168 7.22 -1.40 26.56
CA MET A 168 7.75 -0.05 26.87
C MET A 168 7.43 0.44 28.29
N THR A 169 6.37 -0.09 28.91
CA THR A 169 5.86 0.37 30.21
C THR A 169 6.90 0.35 31.34
N PRO A 170 7.73 -0.70 31.51
CA PRO A 170 8.77 -0.75 32.54
C PRO A 170 9.78 0.42 32.48
N TYR A 171 9.96 1.02 31.30
CA TYR A 171 10.88 2.13 31.08
C TYR A 171 10.20 3.51 31.14
N GLY A 172 8.88 3.53 31.34
CA GLY A 172 8.07 4.73 31.20
C GLY A 172 8.11 5.32 29.80
N ALA A 173 8.36 4.48 28.79
CA ALA A 173 8.42 4.83 27.38
C ALA A 173 7.04 4.65 26.71
N THR A 174 6.86 5.28 25.56
CA THR A 174 5.67 5.18 24.72
C THR A 174 6.07 5.13 23.26
N ILE A 175 5.19 4.61 22.40
CA ILE A 175 5.36 4.67 20.95
C ILE A 175 5.39 6.16 20.55
N ASP A 176 6.45 6.58 19.87
CA ASP A 176 6.65 7.95 19.40
C ASP A 176 6.46 8.10 17.89
N ASP A 177 6.13 7.00 17.20
CA ASP A 177 6.09 6.89 15.75
C ASP A 177 4.90 6.05 15.29
N GLU A 178 3.82 6.76 14.99
CA GLU A 178 2.55 6.16 14.55
C GLU A 178 2.62 5.66 13.10
N GLU A 179 3.42 6.32 12.25
CA GLU A 179 3.64 5.91 10.86
C GLU A 179 4.43 4.60 10.80
N LEU A 180 5.46 4.46 11.64
CA LEU A 180 6.20 3.20 11.76
C LEU A 180 5.30 2.06 12.24
N LEU A 181 4.37 2.32 13.18
CA LEU A 181 3.40 1.32 13.62
C LEU A 181 2.47 0.89 12.47
N ASP A 182 2.01 1.83 11.66
CA ASP A 182 1.18 1.53 10.48
C ASP A 182 1.97 0.73 9.43
N GLU A 183 3.24 1.06 9.20
CA GLU A 183 4.13 0.32 8.29
C GLU A 183 4.28 -1.13 8.77
N VAL A 184 4.74 -1.35 10.01
CA VAL A 184 4.99 -2.72 10.52
C VAL A 184 3.72 -3.55 10.63
N THR A 185 2.57 -2.93 10.90
CA THR A 185 1.26 -3.61 10.88
C THR A 185 1.00 -4.25 9.51
N ASN A 186 1.39 -3.58 8.44
CA ASN A 186 1.23 -4.07 7.07
C ASN A 186 2.32 -5.05 6.63
N LEU A 187 3.42 -5.18 7.38
CA LEU A 187 4.50 -6.13 7.11
C LEU A 187 4.29 -7.52 7.71
N VAL A 188 3.32 -7.67 8.63
CA VAL A 188 3.09 -8.93 9.36
C VAL A 188 1.65 -9.41 9.24
N GLU A 189 1.49 -10.72 9.13
CA GLU A 189 0.19 -11.42 9.14
C GLU A 189 -0.16 -11.90 10.55
N TYR A 190 0.83 -12.27 11.36
CA TYR A 190 0.68 -12.64 12.76
C TYR A 190 1.39 -11.62 13.66
N PRO A 191 0.66 -10.68 14.30
CA PRO A 191 1.23 -9.56 15.03
C PRO A 191 1.88 -10.00 16.35
N ASN A 192 3.20 -9.86 16.45
CA ASN A 192 3.93 -10.08 17.69
C ASN A 192 5.10 -9.11 17.84
N ALA A 193 5.62 -8.94 19.06
CA ALA A 193 6.72 -8.04 19.35
C ALA A 193 7.59 -8.60 20.48
N ILE A 194 8.88 -8.31 20.43
CA ILE A 194 9.88 -8.71 21.43
C ILE A 194 10.78 -7.54 21.81
N GLU A 195 11.23 -7.52 23.07
CA GLU A 195 12.28 -6.61 23.52
C GLU A 195 13.65 -7.19 23.16
N CYS A 196 14.52 -6.34 22.62
CA CYS A 196 15.91 -6.63 22.30
C CYS A 196 16.82 -5.54 22.90
N CYS A 197 18.11 -5.82 23.01
CA CYS A 197 19.12 -4.85 23.43
C CYS A 197 20.33 -4.78 22.50
N PHE A 198 21.12 -3.74 22.64
CA PHE A 198 22.41 -3.60 21.96
C PHE A 198 23.48 -3.14 22.94
N ASP A 199 24.74 -3.25 22.55
CA ASP A 199 25.87 -2.88 23.41
C ASP A 199 25.83 -1.38 23.76
N GLU A 200 25.95 -1.04 25.06
CA GLU A 200 25.89 0.36 25.53
C GLU A 200 26.97 1.26 24.90
N GLU A 201 28.05 0.68 24.38
CA GLU A 201 29.12 1.43 23.70
C GLU A 201 28.62 2.22 22.48
N PHE A 202 27.51 1.81 21.86
CA PHE A 202 26.91 2.53 20.75
C PHE A 202 26.20 3.80 21.18
N LEU A 203 25.96 4.01 22.48
CA LEU A 203 25.44 5.29 22.99
C LEU A 203 26.48 6.43 22.94
N ASP A 204 27.71 6.16 22.45
CA ASP A 204 28.74 7.18 22.21
C ASP A 204 28.54 8.00 20.92
N ILE A 205 27.62 7.58 20.04
CA ILE A 205 27.17 8.32 18.87
C ILE A 205 25.82 9.01 19.12
N PRO A 206 25.47 10.08 18.38
CA PRO A 206 24.22 10.81 18.60
C PRO A 206 22.99 9.91 18.50
N ALA A 207 22.02 10.13 19.40
CA ALA A 207 20.78 9.34 19.47
C ALA A 207 20.07 9.28 18.10
N ASP A 208 19.98 10.42 17.40
CA ASP A 208 19.36 10.52 16.07
C ASP A 208 19.94 9.53 15.06
N VAL A 209 21.25 9.26 15.10
CA VAL A 209 21.92 8.31 14.20
C VAL A 209 21.51 6.87 14.51
N ILE A 210 21.42 6.54 15.79
CA ILE A 210 21.02 5.21 16.26
C ILE A 210 19.54 4.99 15.94
N GLU A 211 18.69 5.97 16.22
CA GLU A 211 17.25 5.92 15.96
C GLU A 211 16.94 5.80 14.48
N THR A 212 17.57 6.62 13.63
CA THR A 212 17.41 6.52 12.17
C THR A 212 17.81 5.13 11.68
N SER A 213 18.91 4.57 12.21
CA SER A 213 19.36 3.22 11.87
C SER A 213 18.35 2.14 12.30
N MET A 214 17.67 2.33 13.43
CA MET A 214 16.65 1.41 13.94
C MET A 214 15.33 1.52 13.16
N LYS A 215 14.79 2.72 12.99
CA LYS A 215 13.48 2.98 12.39
C LYS A 215 13.49 2.73 10.88
N GLU A 216 14.33 3.43 10.12
CA GLU A 216 14.32 3.40 8.66
C GLU A 216 14.78 2.05 8.09
N HIS A 217 15.86 1.51 8.63
CA HIS A 217 16.48 0.32 8.03
C HIS A 217 15.88 -0.99 8.55
N GLN A 218 15.46 -1.04 9.81
CA GLN A 218 15.04 -2.27 10.48
C GLN A 218 13.61 -2.24 11.03
N ARG A 219 12.93 -1.09 11.01
CA ARG A 219 11.56 -0.91 11.53
C ARG A 219 11.44 -1.31 13.00
N TYR A 220 12.47 -0.99 13.76
CA TYR A 220 12.50 -1.20 15.21
C TYR A 220 11.99 0.04 15.93
N PHE A 221 11.37 -0.16 17.09
CA PHE A 221 10.94 0.93 17.96
C PHE A 221 12.00 1.16 19.04
N PRO A 222 12.75 2.27 19.01
CA PRO A 222 13.70 2.61 20.05
C PRO A 222 13.00 2.83 21.39
N ILE A 223 13.58 2.40 22.50
CA ILE A 223 13.03 2.69 23.83
C ILE A 223 13.68 3.96 24.39
N LYS A 224 12.86 5.00 24.59
CA LYS A 224 13.25 6.29 25.18
C LYS A 224 12.61 6.48 26.55
N LYS A 225 13.42 6.79 27.56
CA LYS A 225 12.90 7.14 28.90
C LYS A 225 12.23 8.51 28.86
N LYS A 226 11.33 8.79 29.82
CA LYS A 226 10.87 10.16 30.12
C LYS A 226 12.08 11.11 30.22
N LYS A 227 12.06 12.21 29.44
CA LYS A 227 13.19 13.12 29.11
C LYS A 227 14.02 12.77 27.87
N GLU A 228 13.48 11.97 26.94
CA GLU A 228 14.07 11.66 25.62
C GLU A 228 15.46 11.01 25.66
N LYS A 229 15.85 10.44 26.81
CA LYS A 229 17.09 9.67 26.90
C LYS A 229 16.88 8.31 26.25
N LEU A 230 17.53 8.09 25.11
CA LEU A 230 17.60 6.81 24.44
C LEU A 230 18.28 5.75 25.34
N LEU A 231 17.66 4.57 25.43
CA LEU A 231 18.24 3.39 26.09
C LEU A 231 18.88 2.48 25.04
N ASN A 232 19.75 1.57 25.48
CA ASN A 232 20.32 0.51 24.63
C ASN A 232 19.34 -0.63 24.36
N LYS A 233 18.05 -0.31 24.22
CA LYS A 233 16.94 -1.25 24.08
C LYS A 233 16.00 -0.79 22.97
N PHE A 234 15.41 -1.77 22.31
CA PHE A 234 14.47 -1.54 21.22
C PHE A 234 13.47 -2.68 21.15
N ILE A 235 12.35 -2.45 20.48
CA ILE A 235 11.33 -3.46 20.24
C ILE A 235 11.34 -3.83 18.77
N ALA A 236 11.46 -5.13 18.50
CA ALA A 236 11.37 -5.69 17.16
C ALA A 236 10.00 -6.35 16.97
N VAL A 237 9.36 -6.07 15.84
CA VAL A 237 8.10 -6.71 15.44
C VAL A 237 8.40 -8.04 14.74
N LEU A 238 7.64 -9.08 15.08
CA LEU A 238 7.78 -10.43 14.54
C LEU A 238 6.50 -10.84 13.81
N ASN A 239 6.67 -11.50 12.67
CA ASN A 239 5.58 -12.20 11.97
C ASN A 239 5.49 -13.67 12.41
N ARG A 240 5.63 -13.95 13.71
CA ARG A 240 5.68 -15.31 14.29
C ARG A 240 5.24 -15.30 15.76
N ASN A 241 4.90 -16.48 16.28
CA ASN A 241 4.65 -16.68 17.71
C ASN A 241 5.95 -16.60 18.54
N GLU A 242 5.81 -16.66 19.87
CA GLU A 242 6.90 -16.50 20.83
C GLU A 242 7.76 -17.77 21.02
N SER A 243 7.44 -18.88 20.33
CA SER A 243 8.11 -20.18 20.54
C SER A 243 9.62 -20.18 20.32
N ASN A 244 10.14 -19.21 19.55
CA ASN A 244 11.57 -19.04 19.26
C ASN A 244 12.04 -17.62 19.59
N ALA A 245 11.49 -17.01 20.65
CA ALA A 245 11.80 -15.64 21.04
C ALA A 245 13.32 -15.41 21.17
N ASP A 246 14.05 -16.31 21.84
CA ASP A 246 15.50 -16.14 22.05
C ASP A 246 16.30 -16.09 20.74
N THR A 247 15.96 -16.95 19.77
CA THR A 247 16.61 -16.94 18.45
C THR A 247 16.28 -15.66 17.69
N ALA A 248 15.03 -15.19 17.79
CA ALA A 248 14.61 -13.94 17.18
C ALA A 248 15.31 -12.73 17.82
N ILE A 249 15.46 -12.70 19.14
CA ILE A 249 16.20 -11.67 19.88
C ILE A 249 17.64 -11.64 19.36
N GLN A 250 18.38 -12.75 19.47
CA GLN A 250 19.78 -12.81 19.04
C GLN A 250 19.97 -12.42 17.57
N GLY A 251 19.04 -12.83 16.70
CA GLY A 251 19.05 -12.47 15.28
C GLY A 251 18.92 -10.95 15.06
N ASN A 252 17.92 -10.32 15.68
CA ASN A 252 17.68 -8.89 15.55
C ASN A 252 18.81 -8.06 16.20
N GLU A 253 19.30 -8.47 17.37
CA GLU A 253 20.44 -7.82 18.05
C GLU A 253 21.70 -7.87 17.19
N ARG A 254 22.00 -9.02 16.58
CA ARG A 254 23.15 -9.18 15.67
C ARG A 254 23.02 -8.27 14.43
N VAL A 255 21.83 -8.18 13.85
CA VAL A 255 21.57 -7.31 12.69
C VAL A 255 21.76 -5.84 13.06
N LEU A 256 21.22 -5.40 14.20
CA LEU A 256 21.40 -4.02 14.66
C LEU A 256 22.87 -3.71 14.99
N LYS A 257 23.56 -4.62 15.68
CA LYS A 257 24.98 -4.47 16.01
C LYS A 257 25.84 -4.21 14.79
N ALA A 258 25.63 -4.96 13.70
CA ALA A 258 26.36 -4.73 12.45
C ALA A 258 26.11 -3.32 11.90
N ARG A 259 24.85 -2.87 11.89
CA ARG A 259 24.47 -1.52 11.42
C ARG A 259 25.05 -0.40 12.27
N LEU A 260 24.97 -0.53 13.60
CA LEU A 260 25.52 0.47 14.52
C LEU A 260 27.05 0.50 14.47
N SER A 261 27.70 -0.63 14.20
CA SER A 261 29.16 -0.67 13.99
C SER A 261 29.57 0.16 12.78
N ASP A 262 28.87 0.01 11.65
CA ASP A 262 29.10 0.82 10.45
C ASP A 262 28.85 2.30 10.73
N ALA A 263 27.71 2.64 11.35
CA ALA A 263 27.34 4.02 11.68
C ALA A 263 28.38 4.67 12.61
N ARG A 264 28.83 3.95 13.63
CA ARG A 264 29.85 4.40 14.58
C ARG A 264 31.21 4.58 13.92
N PHE A 265 31.58 3.71 12.99
CA PHE A 265 32.79 3.87 12.20
C PHE A 265 32.74 5.17 11.38
N PHE A 266 31.69 5.38 10.58
CA PHE A 266 31.54 6.61 9.78
C PHE A 266 31.50 7.86 10.65
N TRP A 267 30.79 7.84 11.78
CA TRP A 267 30.76 8.94 12.73
C TRP A 267 32.17 9.30 13.24
N LYS A 268 32.99 8.31 13.58
CA LYS A 268 34.36 8.51 14.04
C LYS A 268 35.27 9.00 12.93
N GLU A 269 35.18 8.43 11.73
CA GLU A 269 35.97 8.87 10.56
C GLU A 269 35.63 10.31 10.17
N ASP A 270 34.34 10.66 10.09
CA ASP A 270 33.91 11.98 9.66
C ASP A 270 34.30 13.07 10.66
N ARG A 271 34.38 12.74 11.96
CA ARG A 271 34.85 13.65 13.00
C ARG A 271 36.36 13.92 12.97
N LYS A 272 37.16 13.14 12.23
CA LYS A 272 38.61 13.39 12.11
C LYS A 272 38.92 14.68 11.35
N THR A 273 38.05 15.07 10.43
CA THR A 273 38.24 16.25 9.59
C THR A 273 37.14 17.28 9.88
N PRO A 274 37.46 18.42 10.50
CA PRO A 274 36.49 19.50 10.72
C PRO A 274 35.81 19.92 9.41
N LEU A 275 34.52 20.23 9.47
CA LEU A 275 33.73 20.64 8.28
C LEU A 275 34.37 21.81 7.54
N ILE A 276 35.01 22.75 8.25
CA ILE A 276 35.70 23.89 7.62
C ILE A 276 36.84 23.45 6.69
N LYS A 277 37.53 22.35 7.00
CA LYS A 277 38.60 21.82 6.14
C LYS A 277 38.04 21.16 4.88
N ARG A 278 36.80 20.67 4.92
CA ARG A 278 36.11 20.07 3.76
C ARG A 278 35.65 21.10 2.73
N VAL A 279 35.68 22.40 3.05
CA VAL A 279 35.38 23.47 2.07
C VAL A 279 36.36 23.42 0.90
N GLU A 280 37.62 23.06 1.14
CA GLU A 280 38.64 22.91 0.10
C GLU A 280 38.32 21.75 -0.85
N ASP A 281 37.71 20.67 -0.36
CA ASP A 281 37.33 19.52 -1.20
C ASP A 281 36.29 19.89 -2.26
N LEU A 282 35.54 20.98 -2.07
CA LEU A 282 34.58 21.49 -3.07
C LEU A 282 35.26 21.93 -4.38
N LYS A 283 36.59 22.13 -4.37
CA LYS A 283 37.37 22.37 -5.60
C LYS A 283 37.36 21.16 -6.55
N ASN A 284 37.21 19.96 -5.99
CA ASN A 284 37.19 18.71 -6.75
C ASN A 284 35.80 18.41 -7.36
N LEU A 285 34.77 19.17 -6.99
CA LEU A 285 33.40 18.95 -7.44
C LEU A 285 33.02 19.99 -8.49
N ALA A 286 33.01 19.57 -9.75
CA ALA A 286 32.65 20.42 -10.88
C ALA A 286 31.22 20.94 -10.71
N PHE A 287 31.01 22.25 -10.91
CA PHE A 287 29.67 22.85 -10.87
C PHE A 287 29.11 23.00 -12.29
N LEU A 288 29.83 23.72 -13.15
CA LEU A 288 29.53 23.86 -14.57
C LEU A 288 30.83 24.17 -15.31
N GLU A 289 31.05 23.57 -16.48
CA GLU A 289 32.31 23.62 -17.23
C GLU A 289 32.93 25.03 -17.37
N LYS A 290 32.09 26.06 -17.55
CA LYS A 290 32.54 27.47 -17.68
C LYS A 290 32.43 28.30 -16.39
N LEU A 291 31.81 27.78 -15.35
CA LEU A 291 31.64 28.47 -14.06
C LEU A 291 32.51 27.87 -12.95
N GLY A 292 33.35 26.89 -13.26
CA GLY A 292 34.29 26.28 -12.33
C GLY A 292 33.64 25.25 -11.42
N ASN A 293 34.12 25.19 -10.19
CA ASN A 293 33.71 24.18 -9.20
C ASN A 293 32.77 24.77 -8.13
N TYR A 294 32.32 23.91 -7.21
CA TYR A 294 31.43 24.33 -6.11
C TYR A 294 32.12 25.30 -5.14
N HIS A 295 33.44 25.22 -4.97
CA HIS A 295 34.19 26.20 -4.16
C HIS A 295 34.11 27.61 -4.78
N ASP A 296 34.30 27.73 -6.10
CA ASP A 296 34.18 29.01 -6.83
C ASP A 296 32.77 29.58 -6.73
N ARG A 297 31.74 28.73 -6.83
CA ARG A 297 30.35 29.12 -6.63
C ARG A 297 30.12 29.69 -5.24
N THR A 298 30.54 28.99 -4.19
CA THR A 298 30.37 29.46 -2.81
C THR A 298 31.04 30.81 -2.58
N ASN A 299 32.27 30.99 -3.09
CA ASN A 299 32.99 32.26 -2.97
C ASN A 299 32.33 33.41 -3.75
N ARG A 300 31.67 33.13 -4.88
CA ARG A 300 30.86 34.15 -5.57
C ARG A 300 29.64 34.55 -4.75
N ILE A 301 28.95 33.59 -4.13
CA ILE A 301 27.78 33.84 -3.29
C ILE A 301 28.16 34.69 -2.07
N LEU A 302 29.28 34.40 -1.41
CA LEU A 302 29.75 35.16 -0.24
C LEU A 302 30.16 36.61 -0.56
N LYS A 303 30.40 36.95 -1.84
CA LYS A 303 30.77 38.30 -2.28
C LYS A 303 29.56 39.17 -2.65
N LEU A 304 28.37 38.59 -2.72
CA LEU A 304 27.09 39.28 -2.95
C LEU A 304 26.54 39.80 -1.62
#